data_AF-A0A2N2IIJ4-F1
#
_entry.id   AF-A0A2N2IIJ4-F1
#
_cell.length_a   1.000
_cell.length_b   1.000
_cell.length_c   1.000
_cell.angle_alpha   90.00
_cell.angle_beta   90.00
_cell.angle_gamma   90.00
#
_symmetry.space_group_name_H-M   'P 1'
#
loop_
_entity.id
_entity.type
_entity.pdbx_description
1 polymer ?
#
loop_
_entity_poly.entity_id
_entity_poly.type
_entity_poly.pdbx_seq_one_letter_code
_entity_poly.pdbx_strand_id
1 'polypeptide(L)'
;MKIFLMAMIILTPGLIACNAEVKTKDRCGDGFIDPGEGCDGTALPVQDCQDLNYYSQSAPLVCGADCTLDTSVCSGRCGDTQIQSNYGEQCDEDNLDGQSCELLGLRGGTLACDQYCRFDTSGCEEQAVCGDGTVQAPLEACDG
;
A
#
# COMPACT_ATOMS: atom_id res chain seq x y z
N MET A 1 67.45 49.51 36.91
CA MET A 1 67.18 50.43 35.77
C MET A 1 67.44 49.72 34.46
N LYS A 2 66.38 49.18 33.84
CA LYS A 2 66.17 49.04 32.39
C LYS A 2 64.85 48.30 32.18
N ILE A 3 63.88 49.11 31.79
CA ILE A 3 62.52 48.76 31.41
C ILE A 3 62.64 48.21 29.99
N PHE A 4 62.18 47.00 29.71
CA PHE A 4 61.90 46.55 28.35
C PHE A 4 60.54 45.90 28.31
N LEU A 5 59.62 46.63 27.67
CA LEU A 5 58.31 46.20 27.21
C LEU A 5 58.41 44.81 26.55
N MET A 6 57.79 43.79 27.14
CA MET A 6 57.46 42.56 26.43
C MET A 6 55.98 42.63 26.05
N ALA A 7 55.75 42.85 24.75
CA ALA A 7 54.44 42.89 24.15
C ALA A 7 53.65 41.61 24.46
N MET A 8 52.51 41.79 25.11
CA MET A 8 51.52 40.75 25.38
C MET A 8 50.85 40.41 24.04
N ILE A 9 51.41 39.44 23.31
CA ILE A 9 50.78 38.86 22.13
C ILE A 9 49.60 38.03 22.65
N ILE A 10 48.41 38.64 22.63
CA ILE A 10 47.15 37.98 22.92
C ILE A 10 46.95 36.95 21.81
N LEU A 11 47.30 35.70 22.10
CA LEU A 11 46.97 34.54 21.28
C LEU A 11 45.46 34.32 21.36
N THR A 12 44.69 35.12 20.62
CA THR A 12 43.25 34.89 20.46
C THR A 12 43.09 33.54 19.80
N PRO A 13 42.48 32.53 20.45
CA PRO A 13 42.18 31.27 19.80
C PRO A 13 41.22 31.61 18.67
N GLY A 14 41.69 31.43 17.44
CA GLY A 14 40.84 31.55 16.26
C GLY A 14 39.70 30.57 16.46
N LEU A 15 38.51 31.10 16.75
CA LEU A 15 37.26 30.38 16.65
C LEU A 15 37.13 30.03 15.17
N ILE A 16 37.62 28.84 14.81
CA ILE A 16 37.27 28.21 13.56
C ILE A 16 35.79 27.92 13.69
N ALA A 17 34.96 28.89 13.31
CA ALA A 17 33.55 28.67 13.12
C ALA A 17 33.44 27.63 11.99
N CYS A 18 32.87 26.48 12.29
CA CYS A 18 32.46 25.56 11.26
C CYS A 18 31.47 26.32 10.36
N ASN A 19 31.82 26.53 9.09
CA ASN A 19 30.83 26.93 8.09
C ASN A 19 29.98 25.68 7.80
N ALA A 20 29.09 25.35 8.73
CA ALA A 20 28.02 24.42 8.48
C ALA A 20 27.04 25.15 7.58
N GLU A 21 27.29 25.08 6.27
CA GLU A 21 26.23 25.30 5.31
C GLU A 21 25.10 24.37 5.74
N VAL A 22 23.97 24.93 6.19
CA VAL A 22 22.72 24.18 6.16
C VAL A 22 22.49 24.00 4.68
N LYS A 23 23.05 22.93 4.12
CA LYS A 23 22.46 22.36 2.95
C LYS A 23 21.03 22.12 3.42
N THR A 24 20.09 22.93 2.96
CA THR A 24 18.84 22.36 2.46
C THR A 24 19.30 21.44 1.33
N LYS A 25 19.93 20.33 1.75
CA LYS A 25 20.36 19.24 0.90
C LYS A 25 19.04 18.81 0.31
N ASP A 26 18.96 18.76 -1.01
CA ASP A 26 17.80 18.16 -1.67
C ASP A 26 17.38 16.97 -0.82
N ARG A 27 16.17 17.05 -0.28
CA ARG A 27 15.68 16.04 0.66
C ARG A 27 15.81 14.66 -0.01
N CYS A 28 15.58 14.68 -1.33
CA CYS A 28 15.73 13.58 -2.23
C CYS A 28 17.15 13.40 -2.76
N GLY A 29 17.62 12.16 -2.77
CA GLY A 29 18.92 11.74 -3.30
C GLY A 29 20.05 11.85 -2.28
N ASP A 30 19.68 11.95 -1.00
CA ASP A 30 20.55 12.16 0.13
C ASP A 30 20.92 10.82 0.82
N GLY A 31 20.22 9.75 0.46
CA GLY A 31 20.40 8.38 0.92
C GLY A 31 19.49 7.97 2.08
N PHE A 32 18.63 8.86 2.58
CA PHE A 32 17.72 8.62 3.69
C PHE A 32 16.28 8.95 3.30
N ILE A 33 15.34 8.08 3.65
CA ILE A 33 13.91 8.36 3.40
C ILE A 33 13.43 9.39 4.41
N ASP A 34 13.08 10.56 3.89
CA ASP A 34 12.76 11.74 4.66
C ASP A 34 11.22 11.94 4.74
N PRO A 35 10.66 12.69 5.72
CA PRO A 35 9.21 12.86 5.81
C PRO A 35 8.57 13.47 4.54
N GLY A 36 7.72 12.70 3.86
CA GLY A 36 7.08 13.09 2.60
C GLY A 36 7.69 12.45 1.35
N GLU A 37 8.72 11.63 1.49
CA GLU A 37 9.31 10.86 0.40
C GLU A 37 8.79 9.42 0.36
N GLY A 38 8.63 8.89 -0.84
CA GLY A 38 8.30 7.48 -1.05
C GLY A 38 9.53 6.57 -1.06
N CYS A 39 10.72 7.11 -1.31
CA CYS A 39 12.01 6.43 -1.37
C CYS A 39 13.14 7.47 -1.47
N ASP A 40 14.41 7.08 -1.33
CA ASP A 40 15.57 7.92 -1.65
C ASP A 40 16.69 7.10 -2.30
N GLY A 41 16.91 7.30 -3.60
CA GLY A 41 17.96 6.61 -4.34
C GLY A 41 17.80 5.08 -4.29
N THR A 42 18.66 4.41 -3.53
CA THR A 42 18.57 2.94 -3.29
C THR A 42 17.84 2.59 -2.00
N ALA A 43 17.50 3.57 -1.15
CA ALA A 43 16.70 3.38 0.03
C ALA A 43 15.21 3.28 -0.38
N LEU A 44 14.72 2.05 -0.48
CA LEU A 44 13.32 1.76 -0.74
C LEU A 44 12.64 1.32 0.57
N PRO A 45 11.39 1.72 0.84
CA PRO A 45 10.67 1.28 2.04
C PRO A 45 10.16 -0.16 1.92
N VAL A 46 10.16 -0.71 0.71
CA VAL A 46 9.66 -2.03 0.34
C VAL A 46 10.71 -2.76 -0.48
N GLN A 47 10.66 -4.09 -0.50
CA GLN A 47 11.60 -4.92 -1.26
C GLN A 47 11.13 -5.12 -2.70
N ASP A 48 9.83 -5.33 -2.88
CA ASP A 48 9.24 -5.70 -4.15
C ASP A 48 7.79 -5.20 -4.27
N CYS A 49 7.17 -5.45 -5.43
CA CYS A 49 5.79 -5.03 -5.67
C CYS A 49 4.75 -5.80 -4.81
N GLN A 50 5.10 -6.97 -4.26
CA GLN A 50 4.18 -7.75 -3.43
C GLN A 50 3.98 -7.11 -2.05
N ASP A 51 5.01 -6.45 -1.52
CA ASP A 51 4.90 -5.60 -0.32
C ASP A 51 3.91 -4.43 -0.50
N LEU A 52 3.62 -4.07 -1.75
CA LEU A 52 2.64 -3.04 -2.15
C LEU A 52 1.30 -3.64 -2.62
N ASN A 53 1.06 -4.93 -2.34
CA ASN A 53 -0.14 -5.69 -2.73
C ASN A 53 -0.33 -5.91 -4.24
N TYR A 54 0.71 -5.80 -5.06
CA TYR A 54 0.66 -6.22 -6.46
C TYR A 54 1.08 -7.67 -6.62
N TYR A 55 0.58 -8.34 -7.65
CA TYR A 55 0.88 -9.75 -7.87
C TYR A 55 2.19 -10.01 -8.60
N SER A 56 2.61 -9.07 -9.44
CA SER A 56 3.75 -9.28 -10.32
C SER A 56 4.56 -8.01 -10.53
N GLN A 57 5.81 -8.21 -10.93
CA GLN A 57 6.71 -7.14 -11.33
C GLN A 57 7.53 -7.54 -12.55
N SER A 58 7.71 -6.59 -13.46
CA SER A 58 8.45 -6.78 -14.71
C SER A 58 9.93 -6.41 -14.61
N ALA A 59 10.29 -5.56 -13.65
CA ALA A 59 11.65 -5.10 -13.37
C ALA A 59 11.79 -4.74 -11.88
N PRO A 60 13.02 -4.51 -11.37
CA PRO A 60 13.23 -4.00 -10.02
C PRO A 60 12.58 -2.63 -9.81
N LEU A 61 12.11 -2.37 -8.59
CA LEU A 61 11.62 -1.04 -8.18
C LEU A 61 12.75 -0.01 -8.25
N VAL A 62 12.41 1.19 -8.71
CA VAL A 62 13.34 2.32 -8.84
C VAL A 62 12.77 3.51 -8.11
N CYS A 63 13.66 4.28 -7.47
CA CYS A 63 13.30 5.58 -6.92
C CYS A 63 13.48 6.67 -7.97
N GLY A 64 12.43 7.45 -8.22
CA GLY A 64 12.47 8.60 -9.11
C GLY A 64 13.37 9.72 -8.61
N ALA A 65 13.74 10.64 -9.51
CA ALA A 65 14.53 11.82 -9.14
C ALA A 65 13.77 12.82 -8.24
N ASP A 66 12.46 12.63 -8.10
CA ASP A 66 11.55 13.36 -7.22
C ASP A 66 11.21 12.58 -5.94
N CYS A 67 11.89 11.47 -5.67
CA CYS A 67 11.68 10.60 -4.52
C CYS A 67 10.28 9.99 -4.45
N THR A 68 9.67 9.82 -5.62
CA THR A 68 8.51 8.96 -5.80
C THR A 68 8.95 7.54 -6.11
N LEU A 69 8.31 6.57 -5.48
CA LEU A 69 8.53 5.16 -5.78
C LEU A 69 7.87 4.83 -7.12
N ASP A 70 8.67 4.42 -8.11
CA ASP A 70 8.14 4.03 -9.41
C ASP A 70 7.52 2.64 -9.35
N THR A 71 6.19 2.60 -9.37
CA THR A 71 5.40 1.37 -9.39
C THR A 71 4.92 0.98 -10.78
N SER A 72 5.37 1.65 -11.84
CA SER A 72 5.01 1.32 -13.23
C SER A 72 5.44 -0.09 -13.65
N VAL A 73 6.39 -0.68 -12.92
CA VAL A 73 6.85 -2.05 -13.12
C VAL A 73 5.94 -3.09 -12.48
N CYS A 74 5.06 -2.68 -11.55
CA CYS A 74 4.13 -3.52 -10.82
C CYS A 74 2.82 -3.69 -11.59
N SER A 75 2.29 -4.91 -11.61
CA SER A 75 1.09 -5.24 -12.40
C SER A 75 0.16 -6.22 -11.68
N GLY A 76 -1.14 -5.95 -11.80
CA GLY A 76 -2.24 -6.73 -11.23
C GLY A 76 -2.33 -6.57 -9.72
N ARG A 77 -3.52 -6.27 -9.21
CA ARG A 77 -3.84 -6.28 -7.78
C ARG A 77 -5.35 -6.39 -7.61
N CYS A 78 -5.77 -6.87 -6.46
CA CYS A 78 -7.17 -6.76 -6.07
C CYS A 78 -7.59 -5.28 -5.93
N GLY A 79 -8.73 -4.93 -6.51
CA GLY A 79 -9.21 -3.55 -6.60
C GLY A 79 -8.58 -2.77 -7.76
N ASP A 80 -8.30 -3.43 -8.89
CA ASP A 80 -7.88 -2.78 -10.14
C ASP A 80 -8.89 -2.94 -11.28
N THR A 81 -10.13 -3.32 -10.94
CA THR A 81 -11.30 -3.49 -11.82
C THR A 81 -11.20 -4.67 -12.79
N GLN A 82 -10.11 -5.43 -12.72
CA GLN A 82 -9.82 -6.55 -13.59
C GLN A 82 -9.71 -7.81 -12.73
N ILE A 83 -10.22 -8.94 -13.25
CA ILE A 83 -10.13 -10.21 -12.52
C ILE A 83 -8.88 -10.96 -12.96
N GLN A 84 -7.91 -11.03 -12.06
CA GLN A 84 -6.67 -11.77 -12.15
C GLN A 84 -6.86 -13.24 -11.72
N SER A 85 -7.64 -14.02 -12.47
CA SER A 85 -7.95 -15.42 -12.09
C SER A 85 -6.69 -16.30 -11.93
N ASN A 86 -5.60 -15.99 -12.63
CA ASN A 86 -4.31 -16.68 -12.48
C ASN A 86 -3.63 -16.43 -11.12
N TYR A 87 -4.02 -15.37 -10.42
CA TYR A 87 -3.60 -15.03 -9.06
C TYR A 87 -4.66 -15.38 -8.00
N GLY A 88 -5.76 -16.02 -8.41
CA GLY A 88 -6.78 -16.56 -7.51
C GLY A 88 -7.88 -15.57 -7.11
N GLU A 89 -8.02 -14.47 -7.84
CA GLU A 89 -9.19 -13.60 -7.72
C GLU A 89 -10.44 -14.31 -8.27
N GLN A 90 -11.55 -14.14 -7.57
CA GLN A 90 -12.87 -14.61 -7.96
C GLN A 90 -13.76 -13.49 -8.51
N CYS A 91 -13.48 -12.26 -8.08
CA CYS A 91 -14.17 -11.02 -8.40
C CYS A 91 -13.19 -9.86 -8.19
N ASP A 92 -13.54 -8.66 -8.66
CA ASP A 92 -12.80 -7.43 -8.36
C ASP A 92 -13.81 -6.26 -8.26
N GLU A 93 -13.95 -5.67 -7.07
CA GLU A 93 -14.95 -4.64 -6.78
C GLU A 93 -16.38 -5.08 -7.19
N ASP A 94 -17.03 -4.34 -8.10
CA ASP A 94 -18.36 -4.67 -8.63
C ASP A 94 -18.31 -5.71 -9.76
N ASN A 95 -17.12 -6.07 -10.24
CA ASN A 95 -16.94 -7.11 -11.24
C ASN A 95 -16.98 -8.49 -10.55
N LEU A 96 -18.18 -9.05 -10.45
CA LEU A 96 -18.41 -10.36 -9.83
C LEU A 96 -18.20 -11.56 -10.78
N ASP A 97 -17.55 -11.36 -11.93
CA ASP A 97 -17.42 -12.38 -13.00
C ASP A 97 -18.77 -12.95 -13.47
N GLY A 98 -19.82 -12.13 -13.43
CA GLY A 98 -21.19 -12.55 -13.71
C GLY A 98 -21.80 -13.52 -12.69
N GLN A 99 -21.14 -13.73 -11.54
CA GLN A 99 -21.69 -14.53 -10.44
C GLN A 99 -22.76 -13.76 -9.67
N SER A 100 -23.68 -14.52 -9.09
CA SER A 100 -24.69 -14.07 -8.14
C SER A 100 -24.80 -15.09 -7.02
N CYS A 101 -25.49 -14.73 -5.93
CA CYS A 101 -25.80 -15.69 -4.87
C CYS A 101 -26.45 -16.96 -5.45
N GLU A 102 -27.41 -16.80 -6.37
CA GLU A 102 -28.12 -17.91 -7.01
C GLU A 102 -27.20 -18.84 -7.82
N LEU A 103 -26.24 -18.26 -8.56
CA LEU A 103 -25.29 -19.03 -9.38
C LEU A 103 -24.24 -19.78 -8.54
N LEU A 104 -23.93 -19.26 -7.35
CA LEU A 104 -23.07 -19.95 -6.38
C LEU A 104 -23.81 -21.06 -5.61
N GLY A 105 -25.07 -21.35 -5.96
CA GLY A 105 -25.90 -22.34 -5.28
C GLY A 105 -26.46 -21.86 -3.94
N LEU A 106 -26.39 -20.54 -3.69
CA LEU A 106 -27.12 -19.87 -2.62
C LEU A 106 -28.48 -19.45 -3.19
N ARG A 107 -29.30 -18.76 -2.39
CA ARG A 107 -30.57 -18.18 -2.86
C ARG A 107 -30.36 -16.76 -3.39
N GLY A 108 -31.20 -15.81 -3.00
CA GLY A 108 -31.13 -14.43 -3.44
C GLY A 108 -30.16 -13.59 -2.61
N GLY A 109 -30.38 -12.28 -2.65
CA GLY A 109 -29.58 -11.29 -1.95
C GLY A 109 -28.55 -10.61 -2.86
N THR A 110 -27.58 -9.96 -2.23
CA THR A 110 -26.52 -9.21 -2.93
C THR A 110 -25.18 -9.88 -2.66
N LEU A 111 -24.60 -10.45 -3.71
CA LEU A 111 -23.22 -10.93 -3.69
C LEU A 111 -22.28 -9.73 -3.75
N ALA A 112 -21.22 -9.74 -2.96
CA ALA A 112 -20.20 -8.70 -2.98
C ALA A 112 -18.81 -9.31 -3.22
N CYS A 113 -17.84 -8.44 -3.52
CA CYS A 113 -16.42 -8.80 -3.57
C CYS A 113 -15.70 -8.22 -2.35
N ASP A 114 -14.94 -9.06 -1.64
CA ASP A 114 -14.18 -8.60 -0.48
C ASP A 114 -12.84 -7.93 -0.87
N GLN A 115 -12.15 -7.37 0.11
CA GLN A 115 -10.84 -6.72 -0.07
C GLN A 115 -9.71 -7.68 -0.50
N TYR A 116 -9.97 -8.98 -0.53
CA TYR A 116 -9.05 -10.03 -0.95
C TYR A 116 -9.50 -10.68 -2.28
N CYS A 117 -10.44 -10.03 -2.98
CA CYS A 117 -10.99 -10.46 -4.26
C CYS A 117 -11.59 -11.87 -4.20
N ARG A 118 -12.27 -12.15 -3.09
CA ARG A 118 -13.12 -13.33 -2.87
C ARG A 118 -14.57 -12.92 -2.82
N PHE A 119 -15.44 -13.86 -3.20
CA PHE A 119 -16.87 -13.67 -3.04
C PHE A 119 -17.22 -13.53 -1.56
N ASP A 120 -17.80 -12.39 -1.20
CA ASP A 120 -18.45 -12.17 0.08
C ASP A 120 -19.93 -12.55 -0.04
N THR A 121 -20.26 -13.70 0.54
CA THR A 121 -21.62 -14.26 0.54
C THR A 121 -22.44 -13.82 1.76
N SER A 122 -21.91 -12.94 2.62
CA SER A 122 -22.63 -12.48 3.82
C SER A 122 -23.90 -11.68 3.49
N GLY A 123 -23.95 -11.06 2.30
CA GLY A 123 -25.14 -10.40 1.76
C GLY A 123 -26.09 -11.33 0.99
N CYS A 124 -25.73 -12.61 0.83
CA CYS A 124 -26.63 -13.60 0.27
C CYS A 124 -27.66 -14.03 1.33
N GLU A 125 -28.90 -14.16 0.93
CA GLU A 125 -29.97 -14.61 1.81
C GLU A 125 -29.80 -16.10 2.10
N GLU A 126 -29.17 -16.43 3.24
CA GLU A 126 -29.23 -17.78 3.84
C GLU A 126 -30.51 -18.00 4.67
N GLN A 127 -31.32 -16.95 4.86
CA GLN A 127 -32.52 -17.02 5.68
C GLN A 127 -33.64 -17.72 4.92
N ALA A 128 -34.33 -18.58 5.66
CA ALA A 128 -35.53 -19.24 5.25
C ALA A 128 -36.55 -18.29 4.56
N VAL A 129 -37.10 -18.70 3.41
CA VAL A 129 -38.08 -17.93 2.63
C VAL A 129 -39.37 -18.72 2.57
N CYS A 130 -40.35 -18.27 3.36
CA CYS A 130 -41.71 -18.79 3.33
C CYS A 130 -42.34 -18.60 1.95
N GLY A 131 -42.86 -19.67 1.35
CA GLY A 131 -43.62 -19.67 0.10
C GLY A 131 -42.83 -20.03 -1.16
N ASP A 132 -41.66 -20.68 -1.03
CA ASP A 132 -40.74 -20.99 -2.13
C ASP A 132 -40.83 -22.42 -2.70
N GLY A 133 -41.74 -23.24 -2.18
CA GLY A 133 -41.96 -24.63 -2.58
C GLY A 133 -41.15 -25.65 -1.78
N THR A 134 -40.31 -25.23 -0.83
CA THR A 134 -39.44 -26.12 -0.03
C THR A 134 -39.52 -25.82 1.47
N VAL A 135 -39.16 -26.79 2.31
CA VAL A 135 -39.09 -26.61 3.78
C VAL A 135 -37.64 -26.75 4.26
N GLN A 136 -37.09 -25.68 4.82
CA GLN A 136 -35.68 -25.51 5.14
C GLN A 136 -35.51 -25.47 6.66
N ALA A 137 -35.79 -26.63 7.28
CA ALA A 137 -35.61 -26.79 8.71
C ALA A 137 -34.13 -26.71 9.11
N PRO A 138 -33.78 -26.04 10.23
CA PRO A 138 -34.65 -25.52 11.28
C PRO A 138 -35.07 -24.05 11.10
N LEU A 139 -34.65 -23.38 10.02
CA LEU A 139 -34.86 -21.94 9.81
C LEU A 139 -36.34 -21.63 9.49
N GLU A 140 -37.02 -22.52 8.77
CA GLU A 140 -38.47 -22.50 8.56
C GLU A 140 -39.12 -23.86 8.83
N ALA A 141 -40.30 -23.83 9.46
CA ALA A 141 -41.06 -25.03 9.84
C ALA A 141 -42.07 -25.46 8.76
N CYS A 142 -42.45 -24.55 7.89
CA CYS A 142 -43.41 -24.75 6.81
C CYS A 142 -43.24 -23.64 5.77
N ASP A 143 -43.79 -23.87 4.60
CA ASP A 143 -43.59 -23.07 3.41
C ASP A 143 -44.82 -22.21 3.03
N GLY A 144 -45.59 -21.81 4.06
CA GLY A 144 -46.89 -21.13 3.91
C GLY A 144 -48.08 -22.07 3.96
#